data_AF-W7QGQ6-F1
#
_entry.id   AF-W7QGQ6-F1
#
_cell.length_a   1.000
_cell.length_b   1.000
_cell.length_c   1.000
_cell.angle_alpha   90.00
_cell.angle_beta   90.00
_cell.angle_gamma   90.00
#
_symmetry.space_group_name_H-M   'P 1'
#
loop_
_entity.id
_entity.type
_entity.pdbx_description
1 polymer ?
#
loop_
_entity_poly.entity_id
_entity_poly.type
_entity_poly.pdbx_seq_one_letter_code
_entity_poly.pdbx_strand_id
1 'polypeptide(L)'
;MFNFKHSVVFSALALSLTACGGSDDNETNTAPYSITLSSNTVAENQAGATIGTLSATDDQGDSVTFALASGADARFEIDGVTLKLAADQSLDFEPKGVATPEITLPVIVSDGESEKEETLVIKVTDELDYYGFYDGNGQSTVSYSGQVARHAIIAELNNYISSTLATEINNGDIATKAEILAKLHAYFYDPAKAPAGVDVAAILAKDITLVDNSEQANINAISTGKNLQAKIAGNDSVTDHKDWKAGDKFEGFSAAFMGGSFENTPEGLLLRLLDKLAENAEAFAAGTVSSVYVTADGQDLKQLIQKFLLGAVAFQQGADDYLGDDVDGKGLKADNTAIVENKTYTNLEHQWDEGFGYFGAARDYLAYTDEEIAAKGGRDGWSSGYYDTNGDGKIDLNSEFNFGNSTNAAKRDLGSLATTDLTKDAMEGFLKGRALINANAGSALTEAQMDELKDHRDQAVLAWEKSIAATVIHYINDTVTDLNGISDETPTADLAKHWSELKGFLLGLQFNPASPLSDADFTIVNDLVGDKPDVSLAGKANYITGLETARTKLQTAYAFDATVAAQW
;
A
#
# COMPACT_ATOMS: atom_id res chain seq x y z
N MET A 1 -59.52 0.37 -15.55
CA MET A 1 -60.93 0.76 -15.80
C MET A 1 -61.80 -0.43 -15.40
N PHE A 2 -62.72 -0.24 -14.45
CA PHE A 2 -63.86 -1.10 -14.08
C PHE A 2 -63.57 -2.52 -13.52
N ASN A 3 -64.26 -3.02 -12.49
CA ASN A 3 -65.09 -2.39 -11.45
C ASN A 3 -65.42 -3.46 -10.40
N PHE A 4 -65.59 -2.99 -9.17
CA PHE A 4 -66.28 -3.66 -8.07
C PHE A 4 -67.62 -4.29 -8.48
N LYS A 5 -67.97 -5.43 -7.86
CA LYS A 5 -69.34 -5.65 -7.34
C LYS A 5 -69.32 -6.42 -6.02
N HIS A 6 -69.87 -5.74 -5.02
CA HIS A 6 -70.44 -6.29 -3.80
C HIS A 6 -71.59 -7.25 -4.13
N SER A 7 -71.80 -8.25 -3.27
CA SER A 7 -73.16 -8.72 -2.95
C SER A 7 -73.23 -9.19 -1.50
N VAL A 8 -74.29 -8.71 -0.87
CA VAL A 8 -74.63 -8.71 0.55
C VAL A 8 -75.69 -9.79 0.81
N VAL A 9 -75.46 -10.57 1.87
CA VAL A 9 -76.40 -11.11 2.89
C VAL A 9 -77.68 -11.82 2.44
N PHE A 10 -77.85 -13.06 2.94
CA PHE A 10 -79.12 -13.50 3.52
C PHE A 10 -78.88 -14.24 4.84
N SER A 11 -79.60 -13.81 5.87
CA SER A 11 -79.66 -14.40 7.21
C SER A 11 -80.20 -15.81 7.22
N ALA A 12 -79.64 -16.67 8.08
CA ALA A 12 -80.38 -17.72 8.75
C ALA A 12 -80.10 -17.62 10.25
N LEU A 13 -81.09 -17.11 10.96
CA LEU A 13 -81.19 -17.09 12.41
C LEU A 13 -81.47 -18.53 12.87
N ALA A 14 -80.56 -19.13 13.63
CA ALA A 14 -80.86 -20.33 14.41
C ALA A 14 -80.29 -20.14 15.82
N LEU A 15 -81.15 -19.67 16.72
CA LEU A 15 -80.97 -19.84 18.15
C LEU A 15 -81.13 -21.33 18.47
N SER A 16 -80.09 -21.95 19.00
CA SER A 16 -80.23 -23.08 19.92
C SER A 16 -79.26 -22.90 21.09
N LEU A 17 -79.87 -22.87 22.26
CA LEU A 17 -79.30 -22.72 23.59
C LEU A 17 -78.15 -23.72 23.87
N THR A 18 -77.09 -23.15 24.43
CA THR A 18 -76.27 -23.63 25.56
C THR A 18 -76.09 -25.15 25.72
N ALA A 19 -74.94 -25.63 25.25
CA ALA A 19 -74.16 -26.61 26.00
C ALA A 19 -72.91 -25.89 26.51
N CYS A 20 -72.94 -25.50 27.79
CA CYS A 20 -71.75 -25.24 28.57
C CYS A 20 -71.11 -26.62 28.82
N GLY A 21 -70.36 -27.10 27.83
CA GLY A 21 -69.38 -28.15 28.01
C GLY A 21 -68.04 -27.47 28.21
N GLY A 22 -67.65 -27.25 29.47
CA GLY A 22 -66.26 -26.98 29.80
C GLY A 22 -65.46 -28.22 29.45
N SER A 23 -64.96 -28.26 28.22
CA SER A 23 -63.68 -28.90 27.97
C SER A 23 -62.66 -27.86 28.38
N ASP A 24 -62.02 -28.07 29.52
CA ASP A 24 -60.70 -27.49 29.76
C ASP A 24 -59.77 -28.08 28.68
N ASP A 25 -59.85 -27.57 27.45
CA ASP A 25 -58.75 -27.66 26.50
C ASP A 25 -57.71 -26.68 27.04
N ASN A 26 -57.08 -27.09 28.14
CA ASN A 26 -55.87 -26.51 28.66
C ASN A 26 -54.78 -26.90 27.64
N GLU A 27 -54.84 -26.31 26.44
CA GLU A 27 -53.77 -26.36 25.47
C GLU A 27 -52.54 -25.88 26.23
N THR A 28 -51.64 -26.81 26.51
CA THR A 28 -50.39 -26.48 27.19
C THR A 28 -49.64 -25.54 26.28
N ASN A 29 -49.37 -24.31 26.73
CA ASN A 29 -48.62 -23.34 25.94
C ASN A 29 -47.32 -23.96 25.41
N THR A 30 -46.98 -23.69 24.15
CA THR A 30 -45.78 -24.18 23.48
C THR A 30 -44.96 -23.01 22.99
N ALA A 31 -43.65 -23.02 23.23
CA ALA A 31 -42.78 -21.94 22.77
C ALA A 31 -42.89 -21.72 21.24
N PRO A 32 -42.86 -20.45 20.78
CA PRO A 32 -42.78 -20.15 19.36
C PRO A 32 -41.54 -20.79 18.69
N TYR A 33 -41.62 -20.98 17.37
CA TYR A 33 -40.60 -21.69 16.60
C TYR A 33 -40.47 -21.18 15.16
N SER A 34 -39.47 -21.70 14.43
CA SER A 34 -39.22 -21.35 13.03
C SER A 34 -38.98 -19.87 12.84
N ILE A 35 -37.97 -19.34 13.54
CA ILE A 35 -37.51 -17.97 13.30
C ILE A 35 -37.08 -17.86 11.84
N THR A 36 -37.68 -16.92 11.11
CA THR A 36 -37.29 -16.55 9.76
C THR A 36 -36.83 -15.10 9.74
N LEU A 37 -35.96 -14.78 8.79
CA LEU A 37 -35.41 -13.46 8.60
C LEU A 37 -35.62 -13.05 7.13
N SER A 38 -36.16 -11.85 6.90
CA SER A 38 -36.52 -11.38 5.56
C SER A 38 -35.33 -11.25 4.59
N SER A 39 -34.12 -11.03 5.13
CA SER A 39 -32.84 -11.06 4.44
C SER A 39 -31.79 -11.47 5.46
N ASN A 40 -30.91 -12.40 5.13
CA ASN A 40 -29.83 -12.83 6.00
C ASN A 40 -28.45 -12.45 5.45
N THR A 41 -28.39 -11.46 4.57
CA THR A 41 -27.15 -10.96 3.98
C THR A 41 -26.93 -9.51 4.36
N VAL A 42 -25.69 -9.15 4.65
CA VAL A 42 -25.24 -7.79 4.96
C VAL A 42 -23.84 -7.60 4.38
N ALA A 43 -23.57 -6.43 3.81
CA ALA A 43 -22.22 -6.09 3.39
C ALA A 43 -21.38 -5.66 4.58
N GLU A 44 -20.09 -5.95 4.51
CA GLU A 44 -19.13 -5.43 5.48
C GLU A 44 -19.00 -3.90 5.40
N ASN A 45 -18.23 -3.30 6.32
CA ASN A 45 -17.92 -1.87 6.34
C ASN A 45 -19.13 -0.92 6.44
N GLN A 46 -20.32 -1.45 6.73
CA GLN A 46 -21.55 -0.66 6.92
C GLN A 46 -21.92 -0.55 8.41
N ALA A 47 -21.58 0.58 9.01
CA ALA A 47 -21.92 0.87 10.40
C ALA A 47 -23.46 0.90 10.62
N GLY A 48 -23.94 0.15 11.61
CA GLY A 48 -25.37 0.12 11.96
C GLY A 48 -26.28 -0.50 10.90
N ALA A 49 -25.73 -1.35 10.01
CA ALA A 49 -26.48 -1.92 8.90
C ALA A 49 -27.73 -2.69 9.37
N THR A 50 -28.86 -2.44 8.72
CA THR A 50 -30.08 -3.24 8.92
C THR A 50 -30.01 -4.50 8.08
N ILE A 51 -30.22 -5.65 8.72
CA ILE A 51 -30.08 -6.96 8.07
C ILE A 51 -31.45 -7.45 7.58
N GLY A 52 -32.43 -7.50 8.49
CA GLY A 52 -33.76 -7.98 8.12
C GLY A 52 -34.78 -7.89 9.25
N THR A 53 -36.01 -8.29 8.94
CA THR A 53 -37.10 -8.39 9.90
C THR A 53 -37.32 -9.86 10.27
N LEU A 54 -37.36 -10.11 11.58
CA LEU A 54 -37.63 -11.39 12.22
C LEU A 54 -39.13 -11.69 12.22
N SER A 55 -39.48 -12.95 11.99
CA SER A 55 -40.82 -13.47 12.26
C SER A 55 -40.74 -14.93 12.70
N ALA A 56 -41.73 -15.42 13.43
CA ALA A 56 -41.80 -16.79 13.92
C ALA A 56 -43.25 -17.28 13.88
N THR A 57 -43.42 -18.60 14.03
CA THR A 57 -44.73 -19.23 14.16
C THR A 57 -45.00 -19.53 15.63
N ASP A 58 -46.22 -19.23 16.05
CA ASP A 58 -46.76 -19.60 17.35
C ASP A 58 -48.07 -20.35 17.13
N ASP A 59 -48.22 -21.54 17.73
CA ASP A 59 -49.37 -22.43 17.47
C ASP A 59 -50.66 -21.88 18.12
N GLN A 60 -50.53 -21.05 19.16
CA GLN A 60 -51.63 -20.41 19.89
C GLN A 60 -52.02 -19.05 19.26
N GLY A 61 -51.18 -18.50 18.38
CA GLY A 61 -51.38 -17.23 17.70
C GLY A 61 -51.01 -16.02 18.54
N ASP A 62 -50.21 -16.21 19.59
CA ASP A 62 -49.75 -15.16 20.49
C ASP A 62 -48.70 -14.26 19.83
N SER A 63 -48.54 -13.05 20.39
CA SER A 63 -47.54 -12.11 19.89
C SER A 63 -46.14 -12.54 20.29
N VAL A 64 -45.24 -12.63 19.32
CA VAL A 64 -43.85 -13.03 19.55
C VAL A 64 -42.92 -11.83 19.74
N THR A 65 -41.92 -12.00 20.58
CA THR A 65 -40.80 -11.08 20.78
C THR A 65 -39.49 -11.80 20.55
N PHE A 66 -38.45 -11.04 20.20
CA PHE A 66 -37.13 -11.57 19.90
C PHE A 66 -36.07 -10.89 20.76
N ALA A 67 -35.08 -11.66 21.18
CA ALA A 67 -33.90 -11.16 21.88
C ALA A 67 -32.67 -11.95 21.45
N LEU A 68 -31.49 -11.35 21.55
CA LEU A 68 -30.24 -12.11 21.37
C LEU A 68 -30.00 -13.00 22.59
N ALA A 69 -29.54 -14.22 22.36
CA ALA A 69 -29.17 -15.11 23.45
C ALA A 69 -27.95 -14.57 24.22
N SER A 70 -27.80 -14.98 25.48
CA SER A 70 -26.63 -14.61 26.28
C SER A 70 -25.33 -15.09 25.61
N GLY A 71 -24.39 -14.16 25.37
CA GLY A 71 -23.12 -14.46 24.70
C GLY A 71 -23.18 -14.43 23.18
N ALA A 72 -24.31 -14.03 22.58
CA ALA A 72 -24.37 -13.66 21.17
C ALA A 72 -23.38 -12.52 20.85
N ASP A 73 -23.01 -12.43 19.57
CA ASP A 73 -22.11 -11.39 19.08
C ASP A 73 -22.68 -9.98 19.39
N ALA A 74 -21.94 -9.23 20.19
CA ALA A 74 -22.35 -7.93 20.72
C ALA A 74 -22.44 -6.82 19.65
N ARG A 75 -21.96 -7.10 18.42
CA ARG A 75 -22.13 -6.19 17.28
C ARG A 75 -23.58 -6.11 16.80
N PHE A 76 -24.38 -7.13 17.09
CA PHE A 76 -25.78 -7.22 16.67
C PHE A 76 -26.71 -6.68 17.75
N GLU A 77 -27.84 -6.15 17.32
CA GLU A 77 -28.97 -5.82 18.19
C GLU A 77 -30.31 -6.11 17.51
N ILE A 78 -31.34 -6.33 18.33
CA ILE A 78 -32.71 -6.51 17.87
C ILE A 78 -33.55 -5.33 18.39
N ASP A 79 -34.11 -4.57 17.45
CA ASP A 79 -35.00 -3.44 17.71
C ASP A 79 -36.42 -3.84 17.34
N GLY A 80 -37.17 -4.32 18.35
CA GLY A 80 -38.48 -4.94 18.18
C GLY A 80 -38.40 -6.24 17.40
N VAL A 81 -38.64 -6.17 16.08
CA VAL A 81 -38.53 -7.30 15.15
C VAL A 81 -37.41 -7.11 14.12
N THR A 82 -36.66 -6.00 14.18
CA THR A 82 -35.60 -5.71 13.22
C THR A 82 -34.25 -6.16 13.76
N LEU A 83 -33.59 -7.08 13.06
CA LEU A 83 -32.20 -7.43 13.30
C LEU A 83 -31.29 -6.46 12.54
N LYS A 84 -30.35 -5.85 13.26
CA LYS A 84 -29.39 -4.88 12.72
C LYS A 84 -28.08 -4.92 13.49
N LEU A 85 -27.06 -4.24 12.97
CA LEU A 85 -25.84 -3.95 13.74
C LEU A 85 -26.10 -2.75 14.67
N ALA A 86 -25.41 -2.72 15.81
CA ALA A 86 -25.48 -1.60 16.73
C ALA A 86 -24.93 -0.31 16.09
N ALA A 87 -25.35 0.85 16.62
CA ALA A 87 -24.83 2.14 16.18
C ALA A 87 -23.29 2.14 16.32
N ASP A 88 -22.59 2.41 15.23
CA ASP A 88 -21.12 2.39 15.10
C ASP A 88 -20.46 1.01 15.01
N GLN A 89 -21.22 -0.08 14.92
CA GLN A 89 -20.67 -1.41 14.64
C GLN A 89 -20.84 -1.76 13.16
N SER A 90 -19.75 -2.23 12.54
CA SER A 90 -19.74 -2.85 11.21
C SER A 90 -19.23 -4.29 11.33
N LEU A 91 -19.46 -5.06 10.27
CA LEU A 91 -18.75 -6.31 10.05
C LEU A 91 -17.54 -6.03 9.17
N ASP A 92 -16.59 -6.96 9.22
CA ASP A 92 -15.37 -7.07 8.43
C ASP A 92 -15.40 -8.51 7.92
N PHE A 93 -15.22 -8.71 6.62
CA PHE A 93 -15.22 -10.02 5.98
C PHE A 93 -13.87 -10.71 6.18
N GLU A 94 -12.76 -10.00 6.29
CA GLU A 94 -11.43 -10.52 6.62
C GLU A 94 -10.94 -10.13 8.03
N PRO A 95 -11.70 -10.39 9.12
CA PRO A 95 -11.22 -10.08 10.46
C PRO A 95 -9.93 -10.86 10.70
N LYS A 96 -8.87 -10.13 11.06
CA LYS A 96 -7.53 -10.69 11.26
C LYS A 96 -6.90 -11.28 9.99
N GLY A 97 -7.29 -10.78 8.82
CA GLY A 97 -6.80 -11.24 7.52
C GLY A 97 -7.34 -12.61 7.09
N VAL A 98 -8.48 -13.05 7.65
CA VAL A 98 -9.10 -14.35 7.38
C VAL A 98 -10.58 -14.21 7.04
N ALA A 99 -10.95 -14.66 5.83
CA ALA A 99 -12.32 -14.64 5.34
C ALA A 99 -13.33 -15.32 6.30
N THR A 100 -14.37 -14.58 6.69
CA THR A 100 -15.44 -14.97 7.60
C THR A 100 -16.81 -14.69 6.95
N PRO A 101 -17.24 -15.54 5.99
CA PRO A 101 -18.42 -15.28 5.17
C PRO A 101 -19.74 -15.49 5.91
N GLU A 102 -19.72 -16.15 7.07
CA GLU A 102 -20.92 -16.50 7.84
C GLU A 102 -20.72 -16.25 9.34
N ILE A 103 -21.69 -15.58 9.96
CA ILE A 103 -21.79 -15.38 11.40
C ILE A 103 -23.00 -16.14 11.93
N THR A 104 -22.77 -16.98 12.92
CA THR A 104 -23.81 -17.76 13.60
C THR A 104 -24.34 -16.97 14.79
N LEU A 105 -25.64 -16.64 14.78
CA LEU A 105 -26.28 -15.77 15.77
C LEU A 105 -27.42 -16.51 16.50
N PRO A 106 -27.27 -16.82 17.80
CA PRO A 106 -28.34 -17.40 18.59
C PRO A 106 -29.37 -16.34 19.00
N VAL A 107 -30.64 -16.60 18.71
CA VAL A 107 -31.78 -15.71 18.94
C VAL A 107 -32.84 -16.44 19.77
N ILE A 108 -33.31 -15.79 20.82
CA ILE A 108 -34.43 -16.23 21.64
C ILE A 108 -35.72 -15.67 21.03
N VAL A 109 -36.70 -16.53 20.79
CA VAL A 109 -38.08 -16.15 20.50
C VAL A 109 -38.97 -16.51 21.69
N SER A 110 -39.84 -15.58 22.10
CA SER A 110 -40.75 -15.76 23.24
C SER A 110 -42.14 -15.18 22.97
N ASP A 111 -43.16 -15.87 23.44
CA ASP A 111 -44.57 -15.42 23.52
C ASP A 111 -44.88 -14.67 24.84
N GLY A 112 -43.91 -14.58 25.76
CA GLY A 112 -44.04 -14.00 27.10
C GLY A 112 -44.28 -15.01 28.24
N GLU A 113 -44.56 -16.28 27.92
CA GLU A 113 -44.74 -17.39 28.87
C GLU A 113 -43.69 -18.51 28.68
N SER A 114 -43.38 -18.82 27.41
CA SER A 114 -42.40 -19.80 26.96
C SER A 114 -41.39 -19.14 26.03
N GLU A 115 -40.19 -19.72 25.96
CA GLU A 115 -39.14 -19.23 25.06
C GLU A 115 -38.35 -20.39 24.45
N LYS A 116 -37.76 -20.12 23.29
CA LYS A 116 -36.91 -21.05 22.57
C LYS A 116 -35.75 -20.31 21.93
N GLU A 117 -34.56 -20.89 22.03
CA GLU A 117 -33.38 -20.43 21.28
C GLU A 117 -33.33 -21.13 19.92
N GLU A 118 -33.20 -20.35 18.85
CA GLU A 118 -32.89 -20.83 17.50
C GLU A 118 -31.70 -20.05 16.93
N THR A 119 -31.02 -20.65 15.97
CA THR A 119 -29.80 -20.08 15.39
C THR A 119 -30.08 -19.53 13.99
N LEU A 120 -29.67 -18.29 13.77
CA LEU A 120 -29.63 -17.67 12.45
C LEU A 120 -28.21 -17.67 11.90
N VAL A 121 -28.09 -17.82 10.59
CA VAL A 121 -26.82 -17.64 9.87
C VAL A 121 -26.91 -16.36 9.07
N ILE A 122 -26.06 -15.40 9.42
CA ILE A 122 -25.92 -14.13 8.72
C ILE A 122 -24.73 -14.26 7.76
N LYS A 123 -24.97 -13.98 6.49
CA LYS A 123 -23.97 -13.98 5.43
C LYS A 123 -23.38 -12.59 5.30
N VAL A 124 -22.06 -12.51 5.35
CA VAL A 124 -21.31 -11.28 5.09
C VAL A 124 -20.93 -11.29 3.61
N THR A 125 -21.14 -10.18 2.91
CA THR A 125 -20.59 -10.00 1.55
C THR A 125 -19.32 -9.19 1.61
N ASP A 126 -18.29 -9.77 1.02
CA ASP A 126 -16.97 -9.19 0.77
C ASP A 126 -17.09 -7.92 -0.10
N GLU A 127 -16.49 -6.84 0.38
CA GLU A 127 -16.11 -5.67 -0.39
C GLU A 127 -14.62 -5.77 -0.69
N LEU A 128 -14.24 -5.79 -1.97
CA LEU A 128 -12.84 -6.00 -2.39
C LEU A 128 -11.90 -4.89 -1.86
N ASP A 129 -11.41 -5.06 -0.64
CA ASP A 129 -10.61 -4.08 0.11
C ASP A 129 -9.37 -4.67 0.81
N TYR A 130 -9.28 -6.00 0.84
CA TYR A 130 -8.14 -6.75 1.33
C TYR A 130 -7.40 -7.47 0.18
N TYR A 131 -6.08 -7.36 0.14
CA TYR A 131 -5.23 -8.05 -0.85
C TYR A 131 -5.00 -9.52 -0.46
N GLY A 132 -6.09 -10.29 -0.37
CA GLY A 132 -6.11 -11.72 -0.09
C GLY A 132 -6.70 -12.48 -1.28
N PHE A 133 -5.91 -13.34 -1.92
CA PHE A 133 -6.37 -14.15 -3.06
C PHE A 133 -6.05 -15.62 -2.81
N TYR A 134 -7.02 -16.49 -3.10
CA TYR A 134 -6.96 -17.91 -2.72
C TYR A 134 -7.28 -18.83 -3.90
N ASP A 135 -6.75 -20.06 -3.85
CA ASP A 135 -7.11 -21.10 -4.80
C ASP A 135 -8.46 -21.76 -4.43
N GLY A 136 -8.93 -22.70 -5.25
CA GLY A 136 -10.17 -23.43 -4.98
C GLY A 136 -10.15 -24.30 -3.71
N ASN A 137 -9.01 -24.43 -3.04
CA ASN A 137 -8.84 -25.15 -1.77
C ASN A 137 -8.68 -24.18 -0.57
N GLY A 138 -8.79 -22.87 -0.79
CA GLY A 138 -8.60 -21.85 0.24
C GLY A 138 -7.13 -21.59 0.61
N GLN A 139 -6.16 -22.01 -0.23
CA GLN A 139 -4.75 -21.68 -0.02
C GLN A 139 -4.41 -20.35 -0.66
N SER A 140 -3.63 -19.51 0.02
CA SER A 140 -3.20 -18.23 -0.54
C SER A 140 -2.39 -18.43 -1.83
N THR A 141 -2.71 -17.60 -2.82
CA THR A 141 -2.00 -17.50 -4.11
C THR A 141 -1.08 -16.28 -4.16
N VAL A 142 -1.09 -15.46 -3.11
CA VAL A 142 -0.33 -14.20 -3.04
C VAL A 142 1.15 -14.45 -2.76
N SER A 143 2.06 -13.96 -3.61
CA SER A 143 3.50 -14.11 -3.36
C SER A 143 4.36 -12.98 -3.90
N TYR A 144 5.03 -12.25 -3.00
CA TYR A 144 5.90 -11.12 -3.35
C TYR A 144 6.99 -10.82 -2.30
N SER A 145 7.40 -11.80 -1.47
CA SER A 145 8.34 -11.53 -0.37
C SER A 145 9.71 -11.03 -0.83
N GLY A 146 10.07 -11.28 -2.10
CA GLY A 146 11.31 -10.73 -2.68
C GLY A 146 11.30 -9.21 -2.80
N GLN A 147 10.14 -8.61 -3.02
CA GLN A 147 9.92 -7.18 -3.13
C GLN A 147 10.02 -6.54 -1.75
N VAL A 148 9.36 -7.14 -0.76
CA VAL A 148 9.41 -6.74 0.65
C VAL A 148 10.85 -6.78 1.18
N ALA A 149 11.61 -7.84 0.87
CA ALA A 149 13.02 -7.93 1.25
C ALA A 149 13.87 -6.77 0.69
N ARG A 150 13.57 -6.25 -0.50
CA ARG A 150 14.28 -5.12 -1.10
C ARG A 150 13.85 -3.78 -0.49
N HIS A 151 12.57 -3.61 -0.17
CA HIS A 151 12.12 -2.48 0.65
C HIS A 151 12.83 -2.46 2.00
N ALA A 152 12.92 -3.61 2.68
CA ALA A 152 13.66 -3.75 3.92
C ALA A 152 15.15 -3.40 3.76
N ILE A 153 15.83 -3.88 2.70
CA ILE A 153 17.23 -3.52 2.44
C ILE A 153 17.40 -1.99 2.25
N ILE A 154 16.50 -1.34 1.50
CA ILE A 154 16.54 0.13 1.29
C ILE A 154 16.33 0.87 2.61
N ALA A 155 15.38 0.42 3.44
CA ALA A 155 15.11 1.01 4.76
C ALA A 155 16.29 0.82 5.73
N GLU A 156 16.85 -0.39 5.81
CA GLU A 156 18.00 -0.70 6.66
C GLU A 156 19.27 0.06 6.23
N LEU A 157 19.51 0.22 4.92
CA LEU A 157 20.59 1.07 4.43
C LEU A 157 20.40 2.53 4.89
N ASN A 158 19.19 3.06 4.78
CA ASN A 158 18.89 4.41 5.25
C ASN A 158 19.13 4.56 6.76
N ASN A 159 18.66 3.60 7.56
CA ASN A 159 18.88 3.54 9.01
C ASN A 159 20.38 3.47 9.36
N TYR A 160 21.13 2.63 8.65
CA TYR A 160 22.59 2.48 8.81
C TYR A 160 23.31 3.81 8.58
N ILE A 161 23.03 4.48 7.45
CA ILE A 161 23.64 5.78 7.12
C ILE A 161 23.27 6.84 8.16
N SER A 162 22.01 6.84 8.64
CA SER A 162 21.51 7.87 9.56
C SER A 162 22.10 7.78 10.97
N SER A 163 22.56 6.60 11.41
CA SER A 163 22.85 6.35 12.82
C SER A 163 24.11 5.49 13.05
N THR A 164 24.12 4.29 12.48
CA THR A 164 25.13 3.27 12.78
C THR A 164 26.49 3.65 12.21
N LEU A 165 26.53 4.19 10.99
CA LEU A 165 27.76 4.59 10.32
C LEU A 165 28.58 5.62 11.14
N ALA A 166 27.92 6.66 11.65
CA ALA A 166 28.57 7.65 12.50
C ALA A 166 29.10 7.03 13.80
N THR A 167 28.36 6.07 14.37
CA THR A 167 28.76 5.37 15.60
C THR A 167 30.02 4.52 15.38
N GLU A 168 30.05 3.72 14.32
CA GLU A 168 31.23 2.90 13.96
C GLU A 168 32.47 3.78 13.70
N ILE A 169 32.30 4.94 13.03
CA ILE A 169 33.40 5.89 12.80
C ILE A 169 33.91 6.49 14.12
N ASN A 170 33.01 6.97 14.99
CA ASN A 170 33.38 7.59 16.26
C ASN A 170 34.06 6.61 17.23
N ASN A 171 33.70 5.33 17.16
CA ASN A 171 34.35 4.26 17.92
C ASN A 171 35.72 3.87 17.36
N GLY A 172 36.05 4.30 16.13
CA GLY A 172 37.26 3.90 15.42
C GLY A 172 37.18 2.49 14.84
N ASP A 173 35.97 1.95 14.66
CA ASP A 173 35.75 0.60 14.09
C ASP A 173 36.02 0.59 12.58
N ILE A 174 35.76 1.72 11.90
CA ILE A 174 36.06 1.99 10.50
C ILE A 174 36.49 3.46 10.37
N ALA A 175 37.39 3.79 9.45
CA ALA A 175 37.84 5.17 9.28
C ALA A 175 38.17 5.56 7.84
N THR A 176 38.57 4.60 7.02
CA THR A 176 38.98 4.88 5.64
C THR A 176 37.80 4.80 4.68
N LYS A 177 37.85 5.56 3.58
CA LYS A 177 36.87 5.50 2.49
C LYS A 177 36.61 4.06 2.02
N ALA A 178 37.64 3.22 1.95
CA ALA A 178 37.53 1.83 1.49
C ALA A 178 36.73 0.95 2.47
N GLU A 179 36.96 1.08 3.78
CA GLU A 179 36.21 0.34 4.80
C GLU A 179 34.73 0.78 4.84
N ILE A 180 34.49 2.08 4.73
CA ILE A 180 33.14 2.66 4.68
C ILE A 180 32.40 2.18 3.43
N LEU A 181 33.04 2.23 2.26
CA LEU A 181 32.47 1.69 1.03
C LEU A 181 32.14 0.20 1.14
N ALA A 182 33.00 -0.60 1.78
CA ALA A 182 32.73 -2.03 1.95
C ALA A 182 31.44 -2.29 2.73
N LYS A 183 31.16 -1.48 3.77
CA LYS A 183 29.90 -1.54 4.55
C LYS A 183 28.69 -1.10 3.72
N LEU A 184 28.80 0.01 2.99
CA LEU A 184 27.72 0.54 2.16
C LEU A 184 27.36 -0.40 1.00
N HIS A 185 28.37 -0.92 0.31
CA HIS A 185 28.23 -1.88 -0.78
C HIS A 185 27.55 -3.19 -0.35
N ALA A 186 27.67 -3.57 0.94
CA ALA A 186 27.06 -4.80 1.44
C ALA A 186 25.51 -4.77 1.42
N TYR A 187 24.90 -3.58 1.35
CA TYR A 187 23.44 -3.45 1.16
C TYR A 187 23.02 -3.50 -0.31
N PHE A 188 23.95 -3.40 -1.26
CA PHE A 188 23.62 -3.28 -2.69
C PHE A 188 23.86 -4.58 -3.46
N TYR A 189 25.09 -5.11 -3.37
CA TYR A 189 25.57 -6.14 -4.29
C TYR A 189 24.83 -7.47 -4.17
N ASP A 190 24.75 -8.19 -5.29
CA ASP A 190 24.48 -9.62 -5.28
C ASP A 190 25.60 -10.34 -4.49
N PRO A 191 25.27 -11.21 -3.51
CA PRO A 191 26.27 -11.96 -2.73
C PRO A 191 27.29 -12.70 -3.59
N ALA A 192 26.88 -13.19 -4.77
CA ALA A 192 27.76 -13.92 -5.68
C ALA A 192 28.67 -13.01 -6.53
N LYS A 193 28.39 -11.71 -6.57
CA LYS A 193 29.11 -10.71 -7.38
C LYS A 193 29.77 -9.61 -6.55
N ALA A 194 29.66 -9.70 -5.22
CA ALA A 194 30.17 -8.70 -4.30
C ALA A 194 31.70 -8.54 -4.44
N PRO A 195 32.22 -7.30 -4.46
CA PRO A 195 33.65 -7.04 -4.42
C PRO A 195 34.34 -7.65 -3.19
N ALA A 196 35.65 -7.88 -3.27
CA ALA A 196 36.42 -8.38 -2.14
C ALA A 196 36.29 -7.44 -0.92
N GLY A 197 36.01 -8.02 0.26
CA GLY A 197 35.81 -7.29 1.50
C GLY A 197 34.38 -6.81 1.76
N VAL A 198 33.46 -6.98 0.81
CA VAL A 198 32.04 -6.68 0.97
C VAL A 198 31.30 -7.90 1.52
N ASP A 199 30.77 -7.80 2.74
CA ASP A 199 30.07 -8.89 3.43
C ASP A 199 28.55 -8.75 3.35
N VAL A 200 27.99 -9.08 2.18
CA VAL A 200 26.53 -9.05 1.94
C VAL A 200 25.79 -10.02 2.87
N ALA A 201 26.39 -11.19 3.16
CA ALA A 201 25.76 -12.21 3.99
C ALA A 201 25.51 -11.72 5.42
N ALA A 202 26.43 -10.92 5.99
CA ALA A 202 26.25 -10.29 7.29
C ALA A 202 25.05 -9.33 7.32
N ILE A 203 24.81 -8.56 6.25
CA ILE A 203 23.66 -7.66 6.16
C ILE A 203 22.35 -8.45 6.08
N LEU A 204 22.29 -9.48 5.24
CA LEU A 204 21.06 -10.26 5.05
C LEU A 204 20.66 -11.08 6.29
N ALA A 205 21.63 -11.39 7.17
CA ALA A 205 21.40 -12.11 8.43
C ALA A 205 21.22 -11.19 9.65
N LYS A 206 21.39 -9.88 9.49
CA LYS A 206 21.27 -8.90 10.58
C LYS A 206 19.79 -8.70 10.97
N ASP A 207 19.55 -8.53 12.26
CA ASP A 207 18.21 -8.28 12.78
C ASP A 207 17.57 -7.04 12.14
N ILE A 208 16.28 -7.13 11.82
CA ILE A 208 15.47 -6.01 11.34
C ILE A 208 15.42 -4.92 12.42
N THR A 209 15.61 -3.67 12.01
CA THR A 209 15.56 -2.47 12.85
C THR A 209 14.50 -1.47 12.42
N LEU A 210 13.83 -1.68 11.27
CA LEU A 210 12.81 -0.77 10.75
C LEU A 210 11.49 -0.77 11.54
N VAL A 211 11.18 -1.85 12.27
CA VAL A 211 10.01 -1.97 13.14
C VAL A 211 10.34 -2.82 14.36
N ASP A 212 9.78 -2.44 15.51
CA ASP A 212 9.85 -3.26 16.72
C ASP A 212 8.98 -4.52 16.56
N ASN A 213 9.43 -5.66 17.08
CA ASN A 213 8.69 -6.92 17.06
C ASN A 213 8.27 -7.41 15.66
N SER A 214 9.08 -7.16 14.62
CA SER A 214 8.92 -7.77 13.30
C SER A 214 8.74 -9.29 13.40
N GLU A 215 7.81 -9.87 12.63
CA GLU A 215 7.64 -11.32 12.54
C GLU A 215 8.89 -11.98 11.95
N GLN A 216 9.44 -11.38 10.89
CA GLN A 216 10.70 -11.82 10.30
C GLN A 216 11.88 -11.22 11.05
N ALA A 217 12.78 -12.09 11.52
CA ALA A 217 13.94 -11.67 12.30
C ALA A 217 14.96 -10.86 11.47
N ASN A 218 15.18 -11.21 10.20
CA ASN A 218 16.15 -10.59 9.31
C ASN A 218 15.69 -10.67 7.83
N ILE A 219 16.43 -10.03 6.92
CA ILE A 219 16.09 -9.99 5.49
C ILE A 219 15.99 -11.41 4.89
N ASN A 220 16.85 -12.34 5.28
CA ASN A 220 16.76 -13.73 4.82
C ASN A 220 15.50 -14.45 5.32
N ALA A 221 14.93 -14.05 6.46
CA ALA A 221 13.66 -14.58 6.95
C ALA A 221 12.46 -14.02 6.16
N ILE A 222 12.58 -12.83 5.55
CA ILE A 222 11.60 -12.31 4.58
C ILE A 222 11.73 -13.08 3.26
N SER A 223 12.93 -13.07 2.67
CA SER A 223 13.21 -13.75 1.42
C SER A 223 14.72 -13.94 1.24
N THR A 224 15.16 -15.20 1.24
CA THR A 224 16.58 -15.56 1.20
C THR A 224 17.31 -15.02 -0.03
N GLY A 225 18.48 -14.40 0.19
CA GLY A 225 19.44 -14.06 -0.86
C GLY A 225 19.05 -12.89 -1.76
N LYS A 226 18.00 -12.12 -1.42
CA LYS A 226 17.61 -10.93 -2.18
C LYS A 226 18.64 -9.82 -2.04
N ASN A 227 18.76 -9.02 -3.09
CA ASN A 227 19.68 -7.89 -3.20
C ASN A 227 19.09 -6.82 -4.13
N LEU A 228 19.69 -5.63 -4.11
CA LEU A 228 19.27 -4.50 -4.94
C LEU A 228 19.94 -4.51 -6.32
N GLN A 229 21.19 -4.95 -6.44
CA GLN A 229 21.94 -4.90 -7.69
C GLN A 229 21.25 -5.65 -8.83
N ALA A 230 20.64 -6.81 -8.56
CA ALA A 230 19.94 -7.58 -9.57
C ALA A 230 18.64 -6.91 -10.06
N LYS A 231 18.19 -5.84 -9.40
CA LYS A 231 16.88 -5.22 -9.62
C LYS A 231 16.91 -3.70 -9.80
N ILE A 232 18.09 -3.09 -9.74
CA ILE A 232 18.23 -1.70 -10.15
C ILE A 232 18.08 -1.63 -11.67
N ALA A 233 17.37 -0.60 -12.15
CA ALA A 233 17.12 -0.36 -13.57
C ALA A 233 18.40 -0.52 -14.42
N GLY A 234 18.29 -1.26 -15.53
CA GLY A 234 19.40 -1.64 -16.39
C GLY A 234 20.02 -3.01 -16.05
N ASN A 235 19.83 -3.54 -14.85
CA ASN A 235 20.38 -4.84 -14.45
C ASN A 235 19.42 -6.01 -14.58
N ASP A 236 18.13 -5.74 -14.78
CA ASP A 236 17.13 -6.70 -15.24
C ASP A 236 16.61 -6.32 -16.64
N SER A 237 17.53 -6.17 -17.60
CA SER A 237 17.29 -5.51 -18.88
C SER A 237 16.42 -6.28 -19.88
N VAL A 238 15.73 -7.35 -19.46
CA VAL A 238 14.87 -8.12 -20.36
C VAL A 238 13.61 -7.31 -20.71
N THR A 239 13.10 -6.54 -19.75
CA THR A 239 11.83 -5.82 -19.79
C THR A 239 11.99 -4.30 -19.71
N ASP A 240 13.21 -3.79 -19.53
CA ASP A 240 13.46 -2.36 -19.49
C ASP A 240 13.05 -1.68 -20.82
N HIS A 241 12.11 -0.72 -20.79
CA HIS A 241 11.68 -0.02 -22.01
C HIS A 241 12.78 0.86 -22.64
N LYS A 242 13.82 1.20 -21.86
CA LYS A 242 15.02 1.93 -22.29
C LYS A 242 16.25 1.08 -22.01
N ASP A 243 17.23 1.15 -22.91
CA ASP A 243 18.56 0.60 -22.66
C ASP A 243 19.33 1.52 -21.68
N TRP A 244 19.10 1.33 -20.38
CA TRP A 244 19.73 2.10 -19.32
C TRP A 244 21.26 1.94 -19.27
N LYS A 245 21.82 0.93 -19.95
CA LYS A 245 23.26 0.68 -20.03
C LYS A 245 23.95 1.39 -21.19
N ALA A 246 23.20 1.97 -22.12
CA ALA A 246 23.76 2.71 -23.24
C ALA A 246 24.50 4.00 -22.82
N GLY A 247 24.26 4.50 -21.60
CA GLY A 247 24.92 5.68 -21.04
C GLY A 247 24.38 7.02 -21.54
N ASP A 248 23.52 7.01 -22.57
CA ASP A 248 22.89 8.18 -23.17
C ASP A 248 21.35 8.21 -22.98
N LYS A 249 20.79 7.22 -22.28
CA LYS A 249 19.34 7.12 -22.01
C LYS A 249 18.93 7.51 -20.61
N PHE A 250 19.86 7.44 -19.66
CA PHE A 250 19.60 7.82 -18.28
C PHE A 250 19.88 9.31 -18.08
N GLU A 251 18.85 10.06 -17.78
CA GLU A 251 18.93 11.50 -17.51
C GLU A 251 19.04 11.70 -15.99
N GLY A 252 20.29 11.78 -15.52
CA GLY A 252 20.63 11.78 -14.09
C GLY A 252 21.25 13.09 -13.64
N PHE A 253 22.50 12.97 -13.20
CA PHE A 253 23.37 14.10 -12.84
C PHE A 253 24.32 14.42 -13.99
N SER A 254 24.89 15.63 -14.00
CA SER A 254 25.83 16.00 -15.07
C SER A 254 27.09 15.13 -15.09
N ALA A 255 27.76 15.10 -16.24
CA ALA A 255 29.05 14.43 -16.38
C ALA A 255 30.12 14.94 -15.38
N ALA A 256 30.01 16.20 -14.95
CA ALA A 256 30.88 16.78 -13.93
C ALA A 256 30.65 16.15 -12.55
N PHE A 257 29.38 15.92 -12.18
CA PHE A 257 29.03 15.22 -10.95
C PHE A 257 29.48 13.76 -10.97
N MET A 258 29.28 13.08 -12.11
CA MET A 258 29.67 11.68 -12.31
C MET A 258 31.19 11.46 -12.29
N GLY A 259 32.00 12.50 -12.51
CA GLY A 259 33.46 12.45 -12.29
C GLY A 259 34.23 11.53 -13.24
N GLY A 260 33.61 11.08 -14.34
CA GLY A 260 34.24 10.30 -15.43
C GLY A 260 34.65 8.86 -15.09
N SER A 261 34.64 8.46 -13.82
CA SER A 261 34.93 7.09 -13.36
C SER A 261 33.68 6.25 -13.13
N PHE A 262 32.50 6.86 -13.22
CA PHE A 262 31.20 6.21 -13.09
C PHE A 262 30.44 6.36 -14.40
N GLU A 263 29.84 5.26 -14.84
CA GLU A 263 28.99 5.26 -16.03
C GLU A 263 27.70 6.03 -15.76
N ASN A 264 27.15 6.69 -16.79
CA ASN A 264 25.88 7.40 -16.69
C ASN A 264 24.70 6.40 -16.80
N THR A 265 24.55 5.56 -15.78
CA THR A 265 23.51 4.54 -15.66
C THR A 265 22.90 4.61 -14.26
N PRO A 266 21.73 4.01 -14.00
CA PRO A 266 21.16 3.99 -12.66
C PRO A 266 22.07 3.36 -11.61
N GLU A 267 22.70 2.21 -11.91
CA GLU A 267 23.72 1.60 -11.04
C GLU A 267 24.94 2.52 -10.88
N GLY A 268 25.43 3.11 -11.97
CA GLY A 268 26.57 4.03 -11.94
C GLY A 268 26.32 5.25 -11.06
N LEU A 269 25.11 5.82 -11.09
CA LEU A 269 24.72 6.91 -10.21
C LEU A 269 24.67 6.47 -8.74
N LEU A 270 24.07 5.31 -8.44
CA LEU A 270 24.07 4.81 -7.06
C LEU A 270 25.49 4.63 -6.53
N LEU A 271 26.38 3.99 -7.29
CA LEU A 271 27.77 3.79 -6.90
C LEU A 271 28.49 5.13 -6.72
N ARG A 272 28.20 6.14 -7.56
CA ARG A 272 28.73 7.50 -7.39
C ARG A 272 28.23 8.14 -6.10
N LEU A 273 26.97 7.96 -5.74
CA LEU A 273 26.40 8.51 -4.50
C LEU A 273 27.00 7.84 -3.25
N LEU A 274 27.18 6.52 -3.27
CA LEU A 274 27.86 5.79 -2.19
C LEU A 274 29.33 6.21 -2.07
N ASP A 275 30.00 6.46 -3.19
CA ASP A 275 31.36 7.01 -3.24
C ASP A 275 31.44 8.40 -2.61
N LYS A 276 30.54 9.33 -2.97
CA LYS A 276 30.45 10.65 -2.31
C LYS A 276 30.16 10.53 -0.81
N LEU A 277 29.31 9.59 -0.42
CA LEU A 277 28.96 9.37 0.99
C LEU A 277 30.19 8.91 1.77
N ALA A 278 30.95 7.96 1.21
CA ALA A 278 32.18 7.50 1.84
C ALA A 278 33.26 8.59 1.91
N GLU A 279 33.38 9.45 0.89
CA GLU A 279 34.26 10.64 0.94
C GLU A 279 33.87 11.60 2.07
N ASN A 280 32.57 11.89 2.20
CA ASN A 280 32.07 12.79 3.23
C ASN A 280 32.18 12.16 4.64
N ALA A 281 31.98 10.85 4.76
CA ALA A 281 32.14 10.11 6.00
C ALA A 281 33.62 10.02 6.44
N GLU A 282 34.56 9.88 5.52
CA GLU A 282 36.01 9.95 5.82
C GLU A 282 36.41 11.37 6.26
N ALA A 283 35.85 12.41 5.62
CA ALA A 283 36.00 13.79 6.06
C ALA A 283 35.43 14.02 7.48
N PHE A 284 34.30 13.39 7.81
CA PHE A 284 33.73 13.40 9.16
C PHE A 284 34.67 12.72 10.16
N ALA A 285 35.24 11.57 9.82
CA ALA A 285 36.25 10.88 10.65
C ALA A 285 37.48 11.76 10.92
N ALA A 286 37.88 12.58 9.95
CA ALA A 286 38.96 13.56 10.05
C ALA A 286 38.57 14.86 10.79
N GLY A 287 37.29 15.03 11.16
CA GLY A 287 36.76 16.22 11.83
C GLY A 287 36.67 17.46 10.94
N THR A 288 36.66 17.31 9.61
CA THR A 288 36.59 18.43 8.66
C THR A 288 35.16 18.80 8.28
N VAL A 289 34.20 17.89 8.49
CA VAL A 289 32.76 18.13 8.37
C VAL A 289 32.03 17.63 9.62
N SER A 290 30.84 18.18 9.89
CA SER A 290 30.05 17.86 11.09
C SER A 290 28.99 16.78 10.89
N SER A 291 28.75 16.37 9.65
CA SER A 291 27.78 15.33 9.31
C SER A 291 28.42 14.29 8.41
N VAL A 292 28.06 13.03 8.63
CA VAL A 292 28.51 11.88 7.81
C VAL A 292 27.91 11.92 6.41
N TYR A 293 26.69 12.46 6.24
CA TYR A 293 25.93 12.36 4.99
C TYR A 293 25.45 13.70 4.41
N VAL A 294 25.61 14.81 5.14
CA VAL A 294 25.32 16.16 4.60
C VAL A 294 26.63 16.80 4.12
N THR A 295 26.70 17.09 2.82
CA THR A 295 27.89 17.69 2.18
C THR A 295 27.87 19.22 2.30
N ALA A 296 29.05 19.84 2.15
CA ALA A 296 29.18 21.30 2.12
C ALA A 296 28.47 21.95 0.91
N ASP A 297 28.17 21.17 -0.13
CA ASP A 297 27.43 21.62 -1.32
C ASP A 297 25.91 21.62 -1.11
N GLY A 298 25.42 21.28 0.09
CA GLY A 298 23.98 21.23 0.37
C GLY A 298 23.30 19.99 -0.17
N GLN A 299 23.96 18.84 -0.09
CA GLN A 299 23.37 17.54 -0.46
C GLN A 299 23.29 16.65 0.78
N ASP A 300 22.10 16.15 1.08
CA ASP A 300 21.87 15.06 2.02
C ASP A 300 21.90 13.73 1.23
N LEU A 301 23.08 13.10 1.23
CA LEU A 301 23.32 11.86 0.48
C LEU A 301 22.46 10.70 0.98
N LYS A 302 22.08 10.69 2.26
CA LYS A 302 21.19 9.67 2.82
C LYS A 302 19.82 9.74 2.14
N GLN A 303 19.25 10.95 2.03
CA GLN A 303 17.97 11.14 1.36
C GLN A 303 18.06 10.82 -0.12
N LEU A 304 19.08 11.35 -0.79
CA LEU A 304 19.26 11.16 -2.23
C LEU A 304 19.38 9.68 -2.60
N ILE A 305 20.19 8.90 -1.87
CA ILE A 305 20.35 7.45 -2.07
C ILE A 305 19.02 6.72 -1.87
N GLN A 306 18.32 6.98 -0.76
CA GLN A 306 17.09 6.26 -0.45
C GLN A 306 16.00 6.55 -1.49
N LYS A 307 15.74 7.83 -1.80
CA LYS A 307 14.65 8.20 -2.71
C LYS A 307 14.97 7.74 -4.14
N PHE A 308 16.24 7.81 -4.54
CA PHE A 308 16.68 7.27 -5.83
C PHE A 308 16.44 5.76 -5.92
N LEU A 309 16.77 4.99 -4.88
CA LEU A 309 16.52 3.54 -4.86
C LEU A 309 15.02 3.19 -4.91
N LEU A 310 14.16 3.99 -4.27
CA LEU A 310 12.70 3.82 -4.39
C LEU A 310 12.23 4.01 -5.83
N GLY A 311 12.84 4.93 -6.60
CA GLY A 311 12.57 5.09 -8.03
C GLY A 311 13.19 3.99 -8.89
N ALA A 312 14.50 3.80 -8.78
CA ALA A 312 15.31 2.97 -9.66
C ALA A 312 15.24 1.46 -9.37
N VAL A 313 14.67 1.05 -8.24
CA VAL A 313 14.39 -0.35 -7.91
C VAL A 313 12.88 -0.56 -7.82
N ALA A 314 12.22 0.05 -6.84
CA ALA A 314 10.82 -0.29 -6.56
C ALA A 314 9.88 0.17 -7.69
N PHE A 315 9.86 1.47 -7.99
CA PHE A 315 8.95 2.00 -9.02
C PHE A 315 9.28 1.46 -10.41
N GLN A 316 10.55 1.44 -10.80
CA GLN A 316 10.94 0.91 -12.10
C GLN A 316 10.53 -0.56 -12.27
N GLN A 317 10.84 -1.43 -11.30
CA GLN A 317 10.47 -2.84 -11.42
C GLN A 317 8.95 -3.03 -11.40
N GLY A 318 8.22 -2.26 -10.59
CA GLY A 318 6.76 -2.31 -10.60
C GLY A 318 6.18 -1.91 -11.96
N ALA A 319 6.49 -0.70 -12.43
CA ALA A 319 5.85 -0.09 -13.59
C ALA A 319 6.34 -0.63 -14.95
N ASP A 320 7.62 -0.98 -15.06
CA ASP A 320 8.28 -1.32 -16.34
C ASP A 320 8.45 -2.84 -16.52
N ASP A 321 8.74 -3.58 -15.44
CA ASP A 321 8.98 -5.03 -15.51
C ASP A 321 7.70 -5.84 -15.21
N TYR A 322 7.24 -5.79 -13.97
CA TYR A 322 6.19 -6.71 -13.48
C TYR A 322 4.77 -6.35 -13.94
N LEU A 323 4.52 -5.08 -14.24
CA LEU A 323 3.25 -4.61 -14.78
C LEU A 323 3.37 -4.18 -16.26
N GLY A 324 4.52 -4.44 -16.88
CA GLY A 324 4.76 -4.21 -18.30
C GLY A 324 3.96 -5.17 -19.20
N ASP A 325 3.72 -4.80 -20.44
CA ASP A 325 2.97 -5.60 -21.42
C ASP A 325 3.65 -5.66 -22.80
N ASP A 326 4.95 -5.42 -22.85
CA ASP A 326 5.75 -5.36 -24.07
C ASP A 326 6.41 -6.71 -24.42
N VAL A 327 6.91 -7.45 -23.43
CA VAL A 327 7.64 -8.73 -23.61
C VAL A 327 6.75 -9.96 -23.38
N ASP A 328 6.73 -10.89 -24.34
CA ASP A 328 5.96 -12.13 -24.24
C ASP A 328 6.44 -13.02 -23.07
N GLY A 329 5.50 -13.52 -22.25
CA GLY A 329 5.79 -14.32 -21.06
C GLY A 329 6.25 -13.49 -19.83
N LYS A 330 6.22 -12.16 -19.92
CA LYS A 330 6.58 -11.20 -18.87
C LYS A 330 5.45 -10.19 -18.64
N GLY A 331 5.54 -9.44 -17.54
CA GLY A 331 4.44 -8.73 -16.89
C GLY A 331 3.05 -9.31 -17.18
N LEU A 332 2.18 -8.48 -17.77
CA LEU A 332 0.79 -8.84 -18.09
C LEU A 332 0.66 -9.93 -19.16
N LYS A 333 1.72 -10.21 -19.92
CA LYS A 333 1.77 -11.27 -20.93
C LYS A 333 2.24 -12.62 -20.39
N ALA A 334 2.40 -12.74 -19.07
CA ALA A 334 2.68 -14.02 -18.42
C ALA A 334 1.50 -15.01 -18.53
N ASP A 335 1.82 -16.29 -18.39
CA ASP A 335 0.82 -17.36 -18.51
C ASP A 335 -0.14 -17.42 -17.32
N ASN A 336 -1.44 -17.46 -17.62
CA ASN A 336 -2.51 -17.71 -16.65
C ASN A 336 -3.18 -19.09 -16.82
N THR A 337 -2.71 -19.92 -17.75
CA THR A 337 -3.34 -21.21 -18.07
C THR A 337 -2.90 -22.36 -17.17
N ALA A 338 -1.73 -22.25 -16.53
CA ALA A 338 -1.19 -23.30 -15.67
C ALA A 338 -0.70 -22.77 -14.33
N ILE A 339 -0.91 -23.58 -13.29
CA ILE A 339 -0.31 -23.37 -11.97
C ILE A 339 1.19 -23.69 -12.05
N VAL A 340 2.02 -22.83 -11.47
CA VAL A 340 3.47 -23.05 -11.42
C VAL A 340 3.78 -24.29 -10.57
N GLU A 341 4.73 -25.10 -11.02
CA GLU A 341 5.07 -26.36 -10.33
C GLU A 341 5.43 -26.11 -8.85
N ASN A 342 4.77 -26.84 -7.94
CA ASN A 342 4.89 -26.72 -6.49
C ASN A 342 4.47 -25.36 -5.90
N LYS A 343 3.60 -24.62 -6.60
CA LYS A 343 3.00 -23.36 -6.16
C LYS A 343 1.47 -23.45 -6.21
N THR A 344 0.82 -22.41 -5.69
CA THR A 344 -0.64 -22.25 -5.68
C THR A 344 -1.14 -21.28 -6.75
N TYR A 345 -0.23 -20.56 -7.41
CA TYR A 345 -0.52 -19.47 -8.34
C TYR A 345 -0.06 -19.77 -9.77
N THR A 346 -0.64 -19.06 -10.75
CA THR A 346 -0.13 -18.99 -12.13
C THR A 346 1.05 -18.01 -12.25
N ASN A 347 1.72 -17.98 -13.41
CA ASN A 347 2.78 -17.00 -13.62
C ASN A 347 2.25 -15.56 -13.66
N LEU A 348 1.06 -15.33 -14.23
CA LEU A 348 0.46 -14.00 -14.29
C LEU A 348 0.05 -13.49 -12.91
N GLU A 349 -0.53 -14.36 -12.08
CA GLU A 349 -0.83 -14.04 -10.67
C GLU A 349 0.43 -13.58 -9.92
N HIS A 350 1.51 -14.35 -10.04
CA HIS A 350 2.78 -14.04 -9.38
C HIS A 350 3.40 -12.74 -9.87
N GLN A 351 3.38 -12.46 -11.17
CA GLN A 351 3.96 -11.21 -11.69
C GLN A 351 3.17 -9.98 -11.26
N TRP A 352 1.84 -10.06 -11.22
CA TRP A 352 1.01 -8.99 -10.66
C TRP A 352 1.30 -8.76 -9.18
N ASP A 353 1.43 -9.83 -8.40
CA ASP A 353 1.80 -9.79 -6.98
C ASP A 353 3.18 -9.15 -6.78
N GLU A 354 4.16 -9.46 -7.62
CA GLU A 354 5.49 -8.82 -7.58
C GLU A 354 5.42 -7.32 -7.95
N GLY A 355 4.50 -6.90 -8.83
CA GLY A 355 4.21 -5.50 -9.09
C GLY A 355 3.64 -4.77 -7.86
N PHE A 356 2.61 -5.36 -7.23
CA PHE A 356 2.02 -4.86 -5.99
C PHE A 356 3.04 -4.79 -4.84
N GLY A 357 3.86 -5.83 -4.67
CA GLY A 357 4.88 -5.86 -3.61
C GLY A 357 5.90 -4.72 -3.71
N TYR A 358 6.18 -4.20 -4.91
CA TYR A 358 7.03 -3.02 -5.05
C TYR A 358 6.32 -1.70 -4.78
N PHE A 359 4.99 -1.61 -4.94
CA PHE A 359 4.23 -0.45 -4.45
C PHE A 359 4.39 -0.32 -2.93
N GLY A 360 4.43 -1.47 -2.24
CA GLY A 360 4.79 -1.56 -0.82
C GLY A 360 3.63 -1.22 0.11
N ALA A 361 2.39 -1.47 -0.28
CA ALA A 361 1.25 -1.35 0.61
C ALA A 361 1.06 -2.61 1.48
N ALA A 362 0.52 -2.43 2.68
CA ALA A 362 -0.06 -3.52 3.47
C ALA A 362 -1.24 -4.17 2.72
N ARG A 363 -1.64 -5.38 3.08
CA ARG A 363 -2.75 -6.07 2.40
C ARG A 363 -4.10 -5.45 2.72
N ASP A 364 -4.26 -4.93 3.92
CA ASP A 364 -5.43 -4.22 4.44
C ASP A 364 -5.31 -2.71 4.24
N TYR A 365 -4.63 -2.25 3.19
CA TYR A 365 -4.30 -0.83 2.97
C TYR A 365 -5.52 0.10 3.00
N LEU A 366 -6.68 -0.35 2.50
CA LEU A 366 -7.92 0.44 2.52
C LEU A 366 -8.57 0.52 3.91
N ALA A 367 -8.15 -0.30 4.87
CA ALA A 367 -8.60 -0.21 6.26
C ALA A 367 -7.91 0.93 7.03
N TYR A 368 -6.82 1.50 6.49
CA TYR A 368 -6.11 2.64 7.09
C TYR A 368 -6.72 3.97 6.63
N THR A 369 -6.62 4.96 7.50
CA THR A 369 -6.71 6.36 7.09
C THR A 369 -5.38 6.86 6.54
N ASP A 370 -5.40 7.95 5.75
CA ASP A 370 -4.15 8.55 5.26
C ASP A 370 -3.25 9.06 6.41
N GLU A 371 -3.83 9.50 7.55
CA GLU A 371 -3.06 9.88 8.74
C GLU A 371 -2.26 8.70 9.32
N GLU A 372 -2.84 7.51 9.31
CA GLU A 372 -2.23 6.28 9.81
C GLU A 372 -1.10 5.82 8.88
N ILE A 373 -1.36 5.73 7.57
CA ILE A 373 -0.34 5.38 6.57
C ILE A 373 0.82 6.39 6.55
N ALA A 374 0.53 7.69 6.69
CA ALA A 374 1.54 8.74 6.70
C ALA A 374 2.35 8.82 8.01
N ALA A 375 2.00 8.00 9.02
CA ALA A 375 2.52 8.05 10.38
C ALA A 375 2.40 9.44 11.01
N LYS A 376 1.22 10.07 10.87
CA LYS A 376 0.90 11.42 11.36
C LYS A 376 -0.17 11.45 12.44
N GLY A 377 -0.84 10.34 12.71
CA GLY A 377 -1.91 10.23 13.68
C GLY A 377 -2.71 8.95 13.46
N GLY A 378 -3.86 8.83 14.12
CA GLY A 378 -4.79 7.73 13.92
C GLY A 378 -5.14 6.93 15.17
N ARG A 379 -5.74 5.76 14.95
CA ARG A 379 -6.13 4.82 16.00
C ARG A 379 -4.90 4.26 16.73
N ASP A 380 -5.11 3.83 17.97
CA ASP A 380 -4.08 3.17 18.76
C ASP A 380 -3.59 1.89 18.04
N GLY A 381 -2.27 1.75 17.90
CA GLY A 381 -1.64 0.68 17.12
C GLY A 381 -1.51 0.92 15.61
N TRP A 382 -2.25 1.87 15.01
CA TRP A 382 -2.26 2.12 13.55
C TRP A 382 -1.37 3.29 13.12
N SER A 383 -1.03 4.20 14.05
CA SER A 383 -0.44 5.51 13.74
C SER A 383 1.01 5.51 13.24
N SER A 384 1.59 4.34 12.98
CA SER A 384 2.99 4.17 12.59
C SER A 384 3.17 3.67 11.16
N GLY A 385 2.10 3.64 10.36
CA GLY A 385 2.11 3.10 9.00
C GLY A 385 2.07 1.57 8.91
N TYR A 386 1.72 0.90 10.01
CA TYR A 386 1.54 -0.54 10.10
C TYR A 386 0.54 -0.86 11.22
N TYR A 387 0.01 -2.09 11.22
CA TYR A 387 -0.89 -2.58 12.26
C TYR A 387 -0.80 -4.11 12.36
N ASP A 388 -0.83 -4.65 13.58
CA ASP A 388 -0.89 -6.10 13.85
C ASP A 388 -2.32 -6.59 13.56
N THR A 389 -2.63 -6.76 12.28
CA THR A 389 -3.96 -7.12 11.78
C THR A 389 -4.41 -8.45 12.36
N ASN A 390 -3.51 -9.42 12.45
CA ASN A 390 -3.84 -10.76 12.94
C ASN A 390 -3.91 -10.88 14.50
N GLY A 391 -3.28 -9.93 15.21
CA GLY A 391 -3.30 -9.81 16.67
C GLY A 391 -2.38 -10.80 17.41
N ASP A 392 -1.27 -11.23 16.81
CA ASP A 392 -0.31 -12.16 17.41
C ASP A 392 0.83 -11.47 18.19
N GLY A 393 0.83 -10.14 18.22
CA GLY A 393 1.81 -9.30 18.88
C GLY A 393 3.06 -9.01 18.05
N LYS A 394 3.06 -9.34 16.77
CA LYS A 394 4.14 -9.04 15.82
C LYS A 394 3.61 -8.31 14.60
N ILE A 395 4.52 -7.73 13.84
CA ILE A 395 4.22 -7.10 12.55
C ILE A 395 4.81 -7.95 11.43
N ASP A 396 3.96 -8.55 10.60
CA ASP A 396 4.38 -9.26 9.39
C ASP A 396 4.72 -8.24 8.29
N LEU A 397 6.01 -8.14 7.94
CA LEU A 397 6.45 -7.23 6.89
C LEU A 397 5.88 -7.60 5.51
N ASN A 398 5.38 -8.82 5.31
CA ASN A 398 4.78 -9.22 4.05
C ASN A 398 3.31 -8.83 3.91
N SER A 399 2.64 -8.42 4.99
CA SER A 399 1.18 -8.17 4.94
C SER A 399 0.70 -6.96 5.72
N GLU A 400 1.43 -6.53 6.74
CA GLU A 400 0.94 -5.58 7.77
C GLU A 400 1.70 -4.24 7.76
N PHE A 401 2.66 -4.05 6.86
CA PHE A 401 3.56 -2.89 6.86
C PHE A 401 3.51 -2.09 5.55
N ASN A 402 3.42 -0.76 5.65
CA ASN A 402 3.49 0.14 4.50
C ASN A 402 4.90 0.70 4.27
N PHE A 403 5.49 0.38 3.12
CA PHE A 403 6.82 0.78 2.69
C PHE A 403 6.82 1.89 1.63
N GLY A 404 7.91 2.65 1.59
CA GLY A 404 8.30 3.43 0.42
C GLY A 404 7.19 4.35 -0.10
N ASN A 405 6.78 4.12 -1.35
CA ASN A 405 5.88 4.98 -2.08
C ASN A 405 4.41 4.91 -1.64
N SER A 406 3.94 3.78 -1.11
CA SER A 406 2.59 3.71 -0.54
C SER A 406 2.42 4.76 0.58
N THR A 407 3.44 4.96 1.41
CA THR A 407 3.38 6.01 2.46
C THR A 407 3.37 7.43 1.92
N ASN A 408 3.88 7.65 0.70
CA ASN A 408 3.90 8.96 0.07
C ASN A 408 2.55 9.32 -0.55
N ALA A 409 1.80 8.33 -1.06
CA ALA A 409 0.42 8.54 -1.51
C ALA A 409 -0.41 9.19 -0.39
N ALA A 410 -0.43 8.58 0.80
CA ALA A 410 -1.16 9.09 1.95
C ALA A 410 -0.72 10.50 2.38
N LYS A 411 0.60 10.76 2.42
CA LYS A 411 1.11 12.11 2.74
C LYS A 411 0.60 13.16 1.76
N ARG A 412 0.45 12.80 0.48
CA ARG A 412 -0.01 13.70 -0.58
C ARG A 412 -1.52 13.89 -0.54
N ASP A 413 -2.28 12.86 -0.21
CA ASP A 413 -3.73 12.96 0.00
C ASP A 413 -4.08 13.86 1.19
N LEU A 414 -3.37 13.76 2.33
CA LEU A 414 -3.54 14.69 3.46
C LEU A 414 -3.30 16.16 3.08
N GLY A 415 -2.38 16.40 2.14
CA GLY A 415 -2.05 17.73 1.65
C GLY A 415 -2.96 18.22 0.50
N SER A 416 -3.89 17.40 0.01
CA SER A 416 -4.57 17.62 -1.28
C SER A 416 -5.85 18.43 -1.22
N LEU A 417 -6.29 18.86 -0.03
CA LEU A 417 -7.64 19.42 0.18
C LEU A 417 -8.75 18.48 -0.32
N ALA A 418 -8.54 17.16 -0.21
CA ALA A 418 -9.44 16.11 -0.70
C ALA A 418 -9.70 16.15 -2.22
N THR A 419 -8.74 16.67 -3.00
CA THR A 419 -8.80 16.63 -4.47
C THR A 419 -8.17 15.37 -5.07
N THR A 420 -7.39 14.65 -4.27
CA THR A 420 -6.79 13.37 -4.63
C THR A 420 -7.11 12.33 -3.56
N ASP A 421 -7.15 11.08 -3.99
CA ASP A 421 -7.23 9.89 -3.13
C ASP A 421 -6.31 8.82 -3.76
N LEU A 422 -5.01 9.13 -3.79
CA LEU A 422 -3.98 8.33 -4.45
C LEU A 422 -3.76 6.98 -3.75
N THR A 423 -3.95 6.92 -2.43
CA THR A 423 -3.91 5.66 -1.67
C THR A 423 -4.97 4.70 -2.20
N LYS A 424 -6.22 5.15 -2.23
CA LYS A 424 -7.34 4.36 -2.74
C LYS A 424 -7.24 4.06 -4.23
N ASP A 425 -6.95 5.06 -5.05
CA ASP A 425 -6.87 4.91 -6.51
C ASP A 425 -5.85 3.83 -6.89
N ALA A 426 -4.67 3.82 -6.23
CA ALA A 426 -3.64 2.82 -6.48
C ALA A 426 -4.10 1.42 -6.06
N MET A 427 -4.62 1.28 -4.85
CA MET A 427 -4.98 0.00 -4.26
C MET A 427 -6.18 -0.65 -4.96
N GLU A 428 -7.19 0.14 -5.34
CA GLU A 428 -8.31 -0.38 -6.12
C GLU A 428 -7.85 -0.94 -7.47
N GLY A 429 -6.90 -0.28 -8.15
CA GLY A 429 -6.33 -0.78 -9.40
C GLY A 429 -5.64 -2.14 -9.19
N PHE A 430 -4.81 -2.26 -8.14
CA PHE A 430 -4.15 -3.51 -7.78
C PHE A 430 -5.12 -4.64 -7.45
N LEU A 431 -6.13 -4.36 -6.62
CA LEU A 431 -7.14 -5.32 -6.20
C LEU A 431 -7.98 -5.81 -7.38
N LYS A 432 -8.53 -4.89 -8.18
CA LYS A 432 -9.39 -5.22 -9.33
C LYS A 432 -8.63 -6.02 -10.39
N GLY A 433 -7.39 -5.62 -10.71
CA GLY A 433 -6.57 -6.38 -11.65
C GLY A 433 -6.22 -7.78 -11.14
N ARG A 434 -5.85 -7.91 -9.86
CA ARG A 434 -5.55 -9.22 -9.27
C ARG A 434 -6.79 -10.12 -9.19
N ALA A 435 -7.95 -9.56 -8.89
CA ALA A 435 -9.24 -10.25 -8.89
C ALA A 435 -9.61 -10.78 -10.28
N LEU A 436 -9.43 -9.96 -11.33
CA LEU A 436 -9.65 -10.38 -12.72
C LEU A 436 -8.75 -11.56 -13.09
N ILE A 437 -7.46 -11.49 -12.75
CA ILE A 437 -6.51 -12.58 -13.02
C ILE A 437 -6.94 -13.87 -12.29
N ASN A 438 -7.24 -13.77 -10.99
CA ASN A 438 -7.59 -14.91 -10.14
C ASN A 438 -8.90 -15.59 -10.61
N ALA A 439 -9.93 -14.80 -10.94
CA ALA A 439 -11.20 -15.30 -11.44
C ALA A 439 -11.07 -16.09 -12.76
N ASN A 440 -9.96 -15.92 -13.47
CA ASN A 440 -9.66 -16.60 -14.74
C ASN A 440 -8.43 -17.52 -14.64
N ALA A 441 -7.94 -17.82 -13.43
CA ALA A 441 -6.80 -18.71 -13.23
C ALA A 441 -7.08 -20.11 -13.82
N GLY A 442 -6.11 -20.66 -14.54
CA GLY A 442 -6.26 -21.89 -15.31
C GLY A 442 -6.82 -21.68 -16.73
N SER A 443 -7.00 -20.44 -17.17
CA SER A 443 -7.44 -20.09 -18.52
C SER A 443 -6.68 -18.88 -19.07
N ALA A 444 -6.56 -18.80 -20.40
CA ALA A 444 -5.99 -17.63 -21.05
C ALA A 444 -7.02 -16.48 -20.97
N LEU A 445 -6.55 -15.27 -20.69
CA LEU A 445 -7.40 -14.09 -20.75
C LEU A 445 -7.84 -13.83 -22.20
N THR A 446 -9.10 -13.48 -22.38
CA THR A 446 -9.61 -12.97 -23.66
C THR A 446 -9.02 -11.58 -23.95
N GLU A 447 -9.09 -11.13 -25.20
CA GLU A 447 -8.64 -9.77 -25.57
C GLU A 447 -9.33 -8.70 -24.73
N ALA A 448 -10.65 -8.81 -24.51
CA ALA A 448 -11.40 -7.86 -23.69
C ALA A 448 -10.96 -7.85 -22.21
N GLN A 449 -10.67 -9.03 -21.65
CA GLN A 449 -10.15 -9.14 -20.27
C GLN A 449 -8.73 -8.62 -20.14
N MET A 450 -7.91 -8.77 -21.19
CA MET A 450 -6.57 -8.19 -21.23
C MET A 450 -6.63 -6.67 -21.30
N ASP A 451 -7.55 -6.10 -22.09
CA ASP A 451 -7.76 -4.65 -22.13
C ASP A 451 -8.24 -4.13 -20.75
N GLU A 452 -9.18 -4.82 -20.10
CA GLU A 452 -9.63 -4.48 -18.75
C GLU A 452 -8.49 -4.59 -17.70
N LEU A 453 -7.63 -5.61 -17.81
CA LEU A 453 -6.46 -5.74 -16.95
C LEU A 453 -5.48 -4.58 -17.11
N LYS A 454 -5.29 -4.09 -18.35
CA LYS A 454 -4.46 -2.92 -18.64
C LYS A 454 -5.06 -1.64 -18.05
N ASP A 455 -6.37 -1.47 -18.11
CA ASP A 455 -7.04 -0.32 -17.47
C ASP A 455 -6.81 -0.31 -15.95
N HIS A 456 -6.88 -1.48 -15.29
CA HIS A 456 -6.55 -1.61 -13.86
C HIS A 456 -5.08 -1.33 -13.57
N ARG A 457 -4.17 -1.82 -14.42
CA ARG A 457 -2.73 -1.52 -14.32
C ARG A 457 -2.45 -0.03 -14.47
N ASP A 458 -3.05 0.61 -15.47
CA ASP A 458 -2.87 2.04 -15.74
C ASP A 458 -3.41 2.87 -14.57
N GLN A 459 -4.55 2.49 -13.97
CA GLN A 459 -5.05 3.12 -12.75
C GLN A 459 -4.02 3.03 -11.60
N ALA A 460 -3.52 1.82 -11.31
CA ALA A 460 -2.60 1.58 -10.20
C ALA A 460 -1.27 2.35 -10.39
N VAL A 461 -0.66 2.21 -11.57
CA VAL A 461 0.65 2.82 -11.88
C VAL A 461 0.53 4.34 -11.97
N LEU A 462 -0.55 4.89 -12.53
CA LEU A 462 -0.75 6.33 -12.59
C LEU A 462 -0.91 6.96 -11.20
N ALA A 463 -1.68 6.32 -10.31
CA ALA A 463 -1.82 6.79 -8.92
C ALA A 463 -0.48 6.72 -8.18
N TRP A 464 0.28 5.65 -8.37
CA TRP A 464 1.64 5.52 -7.83
C TRP A 464 2.56 6.63 -8.35
N GLU A 465 2.63 6.85 -9.67
CA GLU A 465 3.50 7.91 -10.23
C GLU A 465 3.04 9.32 -9.81
N LYS A 466 1.73 9.56 -9.74
CA LYS A 466 1.19 10.81 -9.20
C LYS A 466 1.63 11.04 -7.75
N SER A 467 1.71 10.01 -6.91
CA SER A 467 2.23 10.16 -5.55
C SER A 467 3.70 10.59 -5.53
N ILE A 468 4.52 10.10 -6.47
CA ILE A 468 5.92 10.54 -6.66
C ILE A 468 5.95 11.99 -7.13
N ALA A 469 5.21 12.32 -8.20
CA ALA A 469 5.20 13.65 -8.79
C ALA A 469 4.68 14.74 -7.82
N ALA A 470 3.63 14.44 -7.07
CA ALA A 470 3.14 15.32 -6.01
C ALA A 470 4.17 15.49 -4.88
N THR A 471 4.93 14.44 -4.55
CA THR A 471 6.04 14.51 -3.59
C THR A 471 7.21 15.36 -4.11
N VAL A 472 7.52 15.28 -5.41
CA VAL A 472 8.49 16.17 -6.06
C VAL A 472 8.04 17.63 -5.97
N ILE A 473 6.75 17.92 -6.24
CA ILE A 473 6.17 19.26 -6.10
C ILE A 473 6.29 19.79 -4.67
N HIS A 474 5.92 18.96 -3.67
CA HIS A 474 6.08 19.28 -2.25
C HIS A 474 7.52 19.72 -1.93
N TYR A 475 8.52 18.93 -2.35
CA TYR A 475 9.90 19.28 -2.08
C TYR A 475 10.46 20.43 -2.93
N ILE A 476 9.85 20.75 -4.08
CA ILE A 476 10.12 22.03 -4.75
C ILE A 476 9.70 23.19 -3.85
N ASN A 477 8.50 23.13 -3.27
CA ASN A 477 7.97 24.20 -2.43
C ASN A 477 8.78 24.38 -1.14
N ASP A 478 9.17 23.27 -0.50
CA ASP A 478 10.06 23.31 0.67
C ASP A 478 11.45 23.85 0.31
N THR A 479 12.05 23.40 -0.79
CA THR A 479 13.36 23.91 -1.26
C THR A 479 13.31 25.41 -1.54
N VAL A 480 12.24 25.91 -2.19
CA VAL A 480 12.03 27.35 -2.42
C VAL A 480 11.89 28.10 -1.11
N THR A 481 11.16 27.54 -0.14
CA THR A 481 11.00 28.13 1.19
C THR A 481 12.34 28.25 1.91
N ASP A 482 13.15 27.21 1.90
CA ASP A 482 14.48 27.19 2.51
C ASP A 482 15.43 28.21 1.85
N LEU A 483 15.46 28.27 0.51
CA LEU A 483 16.27 29.22 -0.25
C LEU A 483 15.91 30.68 0.08
N ASN A 484 14.62 30.97 0.27
CA ASN A 484 14.17 32.30 0.68
C ASN A 484 14.65 32.68 2.08
N GLY A 485 14.87 31.69 2.95
CA GLY A 485 15.42 31.87 4.30
C GLY A 485 16.94 32.11 4.37
N ILE A 486 17.70 31.81 3.30
CA ILE A 486 19.17 31.89 3.29
C ILE A 486 19.67 33.26 2.84
N SER A 487 20.59 33.88 3.59
CA SER A 487 21.18 35.19 3.23
C SER A 487 22.70 35.19 3.08
N ASP A 488 23.39 34.14 3.48
CA ASP A 488 24.85 34.06 3.64
C ASP A 488 25.52 33.03 2.71
N GLU A 489 24.81 32.62 1.64
CA GLU A 489 25.27 31.64 0.65
C GLU A 489 25.68 30.28 1.26
N THR A 490 25.19 29.96 2.47
CA THR A 490 25.49 28.70 3.15
C THR A 490 24.26 27.79 3.14
N PRO A 491 24.32 26.58 2.57
CA PRO A 491 23.21 25.65 2.61
C PRO A 491 22.89 25.23 4.06
N THR A 492 21.61 25.25 4.42
CA THR A 492 21.12 24.72 5.70
C THR A 492 20.94 23.20 5.62
N ALA A 493 20.83 22.55 6.78
CA ALA A 493 20.49 21.13 6.84
C ALA A 493 19.12 20.83 6.23
N ASP A 494 18.13 21.70 6.45
CA ASP A 494 16.79 21.58 5.87
C ASP A 494 16.83 21.71 4.34
N LEU A 495 17.53 22.72 3.80
CA LEU A 495 17.73 22.85 2.35
C LEU A 495 18.39 21.60 1.78
N ALA A 496 19.45 21.10 2.43
CA ALA A 496 20.17 19.93 1.95
C ALA A 496 19.26 18.71 1.92
N LYS A 497 18.41 18.53 2.93
CA LYS A 497 17.43 17.46 3.01
C LYS A 497 16.36 17.60 1.92
N HIS A 498 15.64 18.73 1.88
CA HIS A 498 14.52 18.92 0.96
C HIS A 498 14.95 18.89 -0.51
N TRP A 499 16.08 19.52 -0.86
CA TRP A 499 16.62 19.45 -2.22
C TRP A 499 17.00 18.01 -2.61
N SER A 500 17.52 17.23 -1.67
CA SER A 500 17.94 15.85 -1.94
C SER A 500 16.75 14.89 -2.05
N GLU A 501 15.69 15.11 -1.27
CA GLU A 501 14.42 14.39 -1.43
C GLU A 501 13.76 14.75 -2.77
N LEU A 502 13.73 16.05 -3.13
CA LEU A 502 13.32 16.54 -4.45
C LEU A 502 14.04 15.80 -5.58
N LYS A 503 15.38 15.89 -5.63
CA LYS A 503 16.17 15.32 -6.73
C LYS A 503 16.04 13.80 -6.77
N GLY A 504 16.05 13.13 -5.63
CA GLY A 504 15.97 11.67 -5.57
C GLY A 504 14.63 11.13 -6.07
N PHE A 505 13.50 11.74 -5.71
CA PHE A 505 12.19 11.35 -6.23
C PHE A 505 12.01 11.73 -7.71
N LEU A 506 12.50 12.91 -8.12
CA LEU A 506 12.42 13.35 -9.51
C LEU A 506 13.00 12.31 -10.45
N LEU A 507 14.20 11.78 -10.14
CA LEU A 507 14.86 10.78 -10.97
C LEU A 507 14.01 9.52 -11.23
N GLY A 508 13.06 9.21 -10.33
CA GLY A 508 12.14 8.09 -10.51
C GLY A 508 11.13 8.26 -11.65
N LEU A 509 10.78 9.49 -12.01
CA LEU A 509 9.74 9.80 -13.01
C LEU A 509 10.12 9.47 -14.46
N GLN A 510 11.35 9.02 -14.72
CA GLN A 510 11.77 8.60 -16.06
C GLN A 510 11.59 7.10 -16.32
N PHE A 511 11.22 6.32 -15.29
CA PHE A 511 11.19 4.86 -15.35
C PHE A 511 9.86 4.27 -15.78
N ASN A 512 8.75 5.03 -15.78
CA ASN A 512 7.48 4.55 -16.30
C ASN A 512 7.42 4.73 -17.83
N PRO A 513 7.27 3.65 -18.64
CA PRO A 513 7.11 3.75 -20.09
C PRO A 513 5.87 4.54 -20.53
N ALA A 514 4.85 4.63 -19.66
CA ALA A 514 3.61 5.35 -19.89
C ALA A 514 3.51 6.66 -19.07
N SER A 515 4.65 7.25 -18.66
CA SER A 515 4.65 8.45 -17.83
C SER A 515 3.88 9.61 -18.49
N PRO A 516 3.02 10.33 -17.74
CA PRO A 516 2.44 11.60 -18.18
C PRO A 516 3.49 12.69 -18.43
N LEU A 517 4.66 12.59 -17.78
CA LEU A 517 5.78 13.52 -17.99
C LEU A 517 6.64 13.03 -19.16
N SER A 518 6.60 13.75 -20.28
CA SER A 518 7.41 13.39 -21.44
C SER A 518 8.91 13.44 -21.14
N ASP A 519 9.72 12.61 -21.82
CA ASP A 519 11.19 12.63 -21.69
C ASP A 519 11.78 14.04 -21.88
N ALA A 520 11.24 14.82 -22.82
CA ALA A 520 11.68 16.19 -23.06
C ALA A 520 11.37 17.14 -21.89
N ASP A 521 10.18 17.01 -21.29
CA ASP A 521 9.83 17.79 -20.10
C ASP A 521 10.60 17.31 -18.87
N PHE A 522 10.86 16.00 -18.74
CA PHE A 522 11.73 15.45 -17.71
C PHE A 522 13.12 16.08 -17.78
N THR A 523 13.77 16.11 -18.94
CA THR A 523 15.08 16.76 -19.12
C THR A 523 15.04 18.22 -18.66
N ILE A 524 14.01 18.98 -19.06
CA ILE A 524 13.88 20.39 -18.64
C ILE A 524 13.73 20.51 -17.12
N VAL A 525 12.86 19.70 -16.51
CA VAL A 525 12.65 19.70 -15.05
C VAL A 525 13.95 19.35 -14.32
N ASN A 526 14.65 18.32 -14.79
CA ASN A 526 15.92 17.86 -14.25
C ASN A 526 17.02 18.93 -14.33
N ASP A 527 17.12 19.63 -15.46
CA ASP A 527 18.05 20.75 -15.66
C ASP A 527 17.75 21.93 -14.73
N LEU A 528 16.47 22.24 -14.52
CA LEU A 528 16.04 23.31 -13.63
C LEU A 528 16.30 23.00 -12.15
N VAL A 529 16.20 21.73 -11.74
CA VAL A 529 16.57 21.27 -10.39
C VAL A 529 18.09 21.23 -10.21
N GLY A 530 18.84 20.82 -11.25
CA GLY A 530 20.29 20.79 -11.27
C GLY A 530 20.92 19.66 -10.44
N ASP A 531 22.22 19.79 -10.17
CA ASP A 531 23.02 18.81 -9.42
C ASP A 531 23.21 19.17 -7.94
N LYS A 532 22.90 20.41 -7.54
CA LYS A 532 22.93 20.90 -6.16
C LYS A 532 22.10 22.19 -6.05
N PRO A 533 21.64 22.61 -4.85
CA PRO A 533 20.94 23.87 -4.72
C PRO A 533 21.87 25.07 -4.97
N ASP A 534 21.38 26.11 -5.65
CA ASP A 534 22.12 27.36 -5.84
C ASP A 534 21.73 28.40 -4.77
N VAL A 535 22.60 28.52 -3.76
CA VAL A 535 22.46 29.48 -2.66
C VAL A 535 23.19 30.81 -2.92
N SER A 536 23.85 30.97 -4.07
CA SER A 536 24.65 32.16 -4.37
C SER A 536 23.77 33.41 -4.53
N LEU A 537 24.24 34.57 -4.07
CA LEU A 537 23.49 35.82 -4.17
C LEU A 537 23.17 36.20 -5.63
N ALA A 538 24.04 35.82 -6.56
CA ALA A 538 23.87 36.11 -7.98
C ALA A 538 22.91 35.14 -8.70
N GLY A 539 22.84 33.87 -8.27
CA GLY A 539 22.11 32.81 -8.97
C GLY A 539 20.77 32.42 -8.32
N LYS A 540 20.63 32.56 -6.99
CA LYS A 540 19.50 32.05 -6.21
C LYS A 540 18.12 32.49 -6.72
N ALA A 541 17.95 33.76 -7.10
CA ALA A 541 16.66 34.26 -7.60
C ALA A 541 16.23 33.59 -8.92
N ASN A 542 17.18 33.37 -9.83
CA ASN A 542 16.92 32.65 -11.09
C ASN A 542 16.66 31.17 -10.82
N TYR A 543 17.39 30.58 -9.86
CA TYR A 543 17.19 29.20 -9.46
C TYR A 543 15.79 28.95 -8.89
N ILE A 544 15.31 29.81 -7.98
CA ILE A 544 13.91 29.76 -7.47
C ILE A 544 12.90 29.84 -8.62
N THR A 545 13.08 30.78 -9.56
CA THR A 545 12.20 30.90 -10.74
C THR A 545 12.21 29.63 -11.59
N GLY A 546 13.37 28.98 -11.70
CA GLY A 546 13.52 27.69 -12.37
C GLY A 546 12.76 26.57 -11.68
N LEU A 547 12.86 26.47 -10.35
CA LEU A 547 12.11 25.51 -9.55
C LEU A 547 10.59 25.71 -9.67
N GLU A 548 10.10 26.95 -9.66
CA GLU A 548 8.68 27.26 -9.88
C GLU A 548 8.20 26.87 -11.30
N THR A 549 9.09 26.98 -12.29
CA THR A 549 8.83 26.51 -13.65
C THR A 549 8.76 24.99 -13.70
N ALA A 550 9.68 24.30 -13.01
CA ALA A 550 9.66 22.84 -12.88
C ALA A 550 8.37 22.35 -12.22
N ARG A 551 7.93 23.00 -11.12
CA ARG A 551 6.64 22.72 -10.46
C ARG A 551 5.47 22.85 -11.43
N THR A 552 5.43 23.92 -12.22
CA THR A 552 4.35 24.18 -13.19
C THR A 552 4.28 23.08 -14.28
N LYS A 553 5.44 22.60 -14.73
CA LYS A 553 5.52 21.49 -15.70
C LYS A 553 4.96 20.19 -15.12
N LEU A 554 5.38 19.83 -13.91
CA LEU A 554 4.86 18.65 -13.21
C LEU A 554 3.35 18.77 -12.97
N GLN A 555 2.89 19.92 -12.46
CA GLN A 555 1.47 20.18 -12.25
C GLN A 555 0.65 20.00 -13.55
N THR A 556 1.16 20.51 -14.67
CA THR A 556 0.50 20.38 -15.98
C THR A 556 0.49 18.94 -16.48
N ALA A 557 1.63 18.24 -16.43
CA ALA A 557 1.78 16.88 -16.94
C ALA A 557 0.83 15.89 -16.23
N TYR A 558 0.68 16.04 -14.91
CA TYR A 558 -0.15 15.16 -14.09
C TYR A 558 -1.57 15.68 -13.84
N ALA A 559 -1.92 16.83 -14.43
CA ALA A 559 -3.21 17.50 -14.27
C ALA A 559 -3.60 17.76 -12.79
N PHE A 560 -2.63 18.14 -11.96
CA PHE A 560 -2.91 18.51 -10.57
C PHE A 560 -3.62 19.86 -10.48
N ASP A 561 -4.49 20.00 -9.45
CA ASP A 561 -5.07 21.30 -9.12
C ASP A 561 -3.96 22.31 -8.76
N ALA A 562 -4.07 23.52 -9.32
CA ALA A 562 -3.03 24.53 -9.17
C ALA A 562 -2.90 25.06 -7.74
N THR A 563 -4.01 25.11 -6.98
CA THR A 563 -4.01 25.54 -5.57
C THR A 563 -3.33 24.48 -4.72
N VAL A 564 -3.66 23.23 -4.96
CA VAL A 564 -3.09 22.08 -4.25
C VAL A 564 -1.59 21.96 -4.52
N ALA A 565 -1.17 22.05 -5.79
CA ALA A 565 0.25 22.01 -6.14
C ALA A 565 1.07 23.19 -5.57
N ALA A 566 0.43 24.33 -5.28
CA ALA A 566 1.09 25.45 -4.59
C ALA A 566 1.12 25.29 -3.07
N GLN A 567 0.23 24.46 -2.49
CA GLN A 567 0.11 24.23 -1.05
C GLN A 567 0.94 23.05 -0.56
N TRP A 568 1.01 21.96 -1.35
CA TRP A 568 1.85 20.80 -1.04
C TRP A 568 3.24 21.26 -0.69
#